data_AF-F9ZH51-F1
#
_entry.id   AF-F9ZH51-F1
#
_cell.length_a   1.000
_cell.length_b   1.000
_cell.length_c   1.000
_cell.angle_alpha   90.00
_cell.angle_beta   90.00
_cell.angle_gamma   90.00
#
_symmetry.space_group_name_H-M   'P 1'
#
loop_
_entity.id
_entity.type
_entity.pdbx_description
1 polymer ?
#
loop_
_entity_poly.entity_id
_entity_poly.type
_entity_poly.pdbx_seq_one_letter_code
_entity_poly.pdbx_strand_id
1 'polypeptide(L)'
;MSDSSDKNKSRLPSHIAYSVEEGSNDKNHWHKIGAAWPTKEGGLSLQLNALPLNGRIALRSREELERMRAERQQAPKQNQAQDINFTQ
;
A
#
# COMPACT_ATOMS: atom_id res chain seq x y z
N MET A 1 13.25 24.38 -25.53
CA MET A 1 12.86 23.00 -25.16
C MET A 1 12.39 23.00 -23.72
N SER A 2 11.23 22.39 -23.46
CA SER A 2 10.57 22.34 -22.15
C SER A 2 11.17 21.27 -21.24
N ASP A 3 11.67 21.66 -20.07
CA ASP A 3 11.89 20.72 -18.96
C ASP A 3 11.65 21.46 -17.63
N SER A 4 10.40 21.48 -17.16
CA SER A 4 10.03 22.10 -15.88
C SER A 4 9.24 21.15 -14.98
N SER A 5 9.36 19.84 -15.22
CA SER A 5 8.54 18.82 -14.56
C SER A 5 9.19 18.21 -13.30
N ASP A 6 10.49 18.41 -13.06
CA ASP A 6 11.22 17.65 -12.02
C ASP A 6 11.39 18.36 -10.66
N LYS A 7 11.02 19.64 -10.51
CA LYS A 7 11.14 20.34 -9.22
C LYS A 7 10.05 20.02 -8.20
N ASN A 8 8.98 19.32 -8.59
CA ASN A 8 7.85 19.02 -7.70
C ASN A 8 7.77 17.56 -7.22
N LYS A 9 8.60 16.65 -7.76
CA LYS A 9 8.72 15.27 -7.21
C LYS A 9 9.40 15.24 -5.85
N SER A 10 10.18 16.26 -5.52
CA SER A 10 11.02 16.31 -4.31
C SER A 10 10.22 16.45 -3.01
N ARG A 11 8.96 16.89 -3.06
CA ARG A 11 8.11 17.10 -1.87
C ARG A 11 7.15 15.95 -1.60
N LEU A 12 6.95 15.06 -2.56
CA LEU A 12 6.03 13.94 -2.44
C LEU A 12 6.76 12.71 -1.87
N PRO A 13 6.12 11.94 -0.98
CA PRO A 13 6.71 10.71 -0.49
C PRO A 13 6.81 9.70 -1.64
N SER A 14 8.00 9.12 -1.78
CA SER A 14 8.28 8.07 -2.78
C SER A 14 7.79 6.70 -2.31
N HIS A 15 7.92 6.44 -1.01
CA HIS A 15 7.55 5.20 -0.37
C HIS A 15 6.58 5.45 0.77
N ILE A 16 5.68 4.52 1.03
CA ILE A 16 4.77 4.52 2.17
C ILE A 16 5.18 3.41 3.12
N ALA A 17 5.19 3.72 4.41
CA ALA A 17 5.55 2.77 5.46
C ALA A 17 4.29 2.17 6.08
N TYR A 18 4.28 0.85 6.19
CA TYR A 18 3.18 0.07 6.78
C TYR A 18 3.68 -0.78 7.94
N SER A 19 2.89 -0.85 9.02
CA SER A 19 3.00 -1.97 9.96
C SER A 19 2.19 -3.13 9.38
N VAL A 20 2.78 -4.31 9.45
CA VAL A 20 2.12 -5.56 9.08
C VAL A 20 1.80 -6.29 10.37
N GLU A 21 0.51 -6.46 10.64
CA GLU A 21 0.02 -7.21 11.78
C GLU A 21 -0.58 -8.52 11.25
N GLU A 22 -0.05 -9.63 11.75
CA GLU A 22 -0.57 -10.96 11.41
C GLU A 22 -1.88 -11.15 12.18
N GLY A 23 -3.01 -11.01 11.47
CA GLY A 23 -4.32 -11.30 12.04
C GLY A 23 -4.54 -12.80 12.13
N SER A 24 -5.35 -13.22 13.11
CA SER A 24 -5.87 -14.58 13.12
C SER A 24 -6.65 -14.84 11.83
N ASN A 25 -6.50 -16.04 11.25
CA ASN A 25 -7.19 -16.50 10.05
C ASN A 25 -6.58 -16.03 8.70
N ASP A 26 -5.25 -16.05 8.56
CA ASP A 26 -4.49 -15.75 7.32
C ASP A 26 -4.72 -14.35 6.73
N LYS A 27 -5.26 -13.42 7.53
CA LYS A 27 -5.53 -12.04 7.11
C LYS A 27 -4.50 -11.10 7.72
N ASN A 28 -3.53 -10.69 6.92
CA ASN A 28 -2.59 -9.65 7.30
C ASN A 28 -3.29 -8.29 7.28
N HIS A 29 -3.23 -7.58 8.41
CA HIS A 29 -3.65 -6.20 8.50
C HIS A 29 -2.46 -5.30 8.17
N TRP A 30 -2.69 -4.33 7.29
CA TRP A 30 -1.69 -3.37 6.83
C TRP A 30 -2.12 -1.99 7.30
N HIS A 31 -1.42 -1.44 8.28
CA HIS A 31 -1.71 -0.09 8.78
C HIS A 31 -0.65 0.88 8.29
N LYS A 32 -1.08 2.02 7.72
CA LYS A 32 -0.16 3.06 7.28
C LYS A 32 0.39 3.78 8.51
N ILE A 33 1.70 3.66 8.74
CA ILE A 33 2.39 4.23 9.91
C ILE A 33 3.42 5.31 9.55
N GLY A 34 3.54 5.66 8.26
CA GLY A 34 4.48 6.69 7.85
C GLY A 34 4.70 6.76 6.35
N ALA A 35 5.72 7.53 5.98
CA ALA A 35 6.15 7.70 4.59
C ALA A 35 7.65 7.99 4.51
N ALA A 36 8.25 7.71 3.34
CA ALA A 36 9.66 7.91 3.08
C ALA A 36 9.91 8.80 1.84
N TRP A 37 10.88 9.70 1.95
CA TRP A 37 11.27 10.66 0.92
C TRP A 37 12.70 10.40 0.45
N PRO A 38 12.96 10.51 -0.86
CA PRO A 38 14.31 10.42 -1.37
C PRO A 38 15.11 11.65 -0.95
N THR A 39 16.32 11.40 -0.46
CA THR A 39 17.28 12.44 -0.10
C THR A 39 18.24 12.68 -1.26
N LYS A 40 18.87 13.85 -1.30
CA LYS A 40 19.85 14.21 -2.33
C LYS A 40 21.09 13.28 -2.31
N GLU A 41 21.38 12.69 -1.16
CA GLU A 41 22.55 11.84 -0.91
C GLU A 41 22.31 10.36 -1.27
N GLY A 42 21.16 10.03 -1.88
CA GLY A 42 20.84 8.66 -2.32
C GLY A 42 20.19 7.78 -1.25
N GLY A 43 19.93 8.33 -0.05
CA GLY A 43 19.18 7.65 1.00
C GLY A 43 17.68 7.95 0.99
N LEU A 44 16.93 7.31 1.88
CA LEU A 44 15.53 7.61 2.17
C LEU A 44 15.39 8.19 3.58
N SER A 45 14.72 9.33 3.70
CA SER A 45 14.29 9.87 4.98
C SER A 45 12.91 9.31 5.32
N LEU A 46 12.78 8.60 6.44
CA LEU A 46 11.53 7.97 6.87
C LEU A 46 10.93 8.76 8.04
N GLN A 47 9.68 9.21 7.90
CA GLN A 47 8.91 9.80 8.98
C GLN A 47 7.78 8.85 9.40
N LEU A 48 7.76 8.50 10.68
CA LEU A 48 6.76 7.63 11.28
C LEU A 48 5.83 8.43 12.20
N ASN A 49 4.53 8.17 12.13
CA ASN A 49 3.55 8.68 13.08
C ASN A 49 3.20 7.67 14.18
N ALA A 50 3.51 6.39 13.96
CA ALA A 50 3.30 5.31 14.91
C ALA A 50 4.44 4.29 14.79
N LEU A 51 4.75 3.62 15.90
CA LEU A 51 5.74 2.55 15.94
C LEU A 51 5.04 1.18 15.93
N PRO A 52 5.50 0.22 15.11
CA PRO A 52 4.94 -1.13 15.11
C PRO A 52 5.32 -1.86 16.40
N LEU A 53 4.34 -2.50 17.05
CA LEU A 53 4.58 -3.29 18.28
C LEU A 53 5.49 -4.49 18.04
N ASN A 54 5.43 -5.06 16.84
CA ASN A 54 6.27 -6.18 16.39
C ASN A 54 7.60 -5.75 15.76
N GLY A 55 7.89 -4.44 15.70
CA GLY A 55 9.16 -3.92 15.17
C GLY A 55 9.36 -4.06 13.66
N ARG A 56 8.38 -4.57 12.91
CA ARG A 56 8.49 -4.79 11.46
C ARG A 56 7.79 -3.67 10.68
N ILE A 57 8.51 -3.07 9.75
CA ILE A 57 8.00 -2.05 8.83
C ILE A 57 8.15 -2.54 7.40
N ALA A 58 7.05 -2.52 6.64
CA ALA A 58 7.07 -2.76 5.21
C ALA A 58 7.04 -1.43 4.46
N LEU A 59 8.08 -1.14 3.68
CA LEU A 59 8.13 0.00 2.77
C LEU A 59 7.65 -0.43 1.38
N ARG A 60 6.72 0.34 0.81
CA ARG A 60 6.15 0.10 -0.51
C ARG A 60 6.19 1.37 -1.33
N SER A 61 6.61 1.27 -2.59
CA SER A 61 6.61 2.41 -3.51
C SER A 61 5.19 2.85 -3.81
N ARG A 62 4.99 4.16 -4.01
CA ARG A 62 3.67 4.71 -4.31
C ARG A 62 3.05 4.08 -5.57
N GLU A 63 3.86 3.90 -6.61
CA GLU A 63 3.42 3.29 -7.88
C GLU A 63 2.94 1.84 -7.69
N GLU A 64 3.66 1.06 -6.89
CA GLU A 64 3.27 -0.32 -6.56
C GLU A 64 1.96 -0.36 -5.78
N LEU A 65 1.80 0.55 -4.80
CA LEU A 65 0.57 0.66 -4.04
C LEU A 65 -0.63 1.02 -4.93
N GLU A 66 -0.45 1.95 -5.86
CA GLU A 66 -1.48 2.33 -6.82
C GLU A 66 -1.88 1.16 -7.72
N ARG A 67 -0.91 0.41 -8.22
CA ARG A 67 -1.15 -0.82 -8.99
C ARG A 67 -1.91 -1.86 -8.18
N MET A 68 -1.47 -2.18 -6.97
CA MET A 68 -2.13 -3.15 -6.09
C MET A 68 -3.56 -2.73 -5.74
N ARG A 69 -3.79 -1.43 -5.52
CA ARG A 69 -5.12 -0.89 -5.24
C ARG A 69 -6.01 -0.99 -6.48
N ALA A 70 -5.49 -0.74 -7.68
CA ALA A 70 -6.23 -0.89 -8.92
C ALA A 70 -6.60 -2.37 -9.17
N GLU A 71 -5.67 -3.29 -8.92
CA GLU A 71 -5.87 -4.72 -9.13
C GLU A 71 -6.89 -5.32 -8.14
N ARG A 72 -6.83 -4.95 -6.85
CA ARG A 72 -7.86 -5.35 -5.88
C ARG A 72 -9.24 -4.79 -6.17
N GLN A 73 -9.32 -3.62 -6.82
CA GLN A 73 -10.59 -3.05 -7.27
C GLN A 73 -11.14 -3.74 -8.52
N GLN A 74 -10.28 -4.42 -9.29
CA GLN A 74 -10.65 -5.13 -10.53
C GLN A 74 -10.96 -6.62 -10.31
N ALA A 75 -10.83 -7.16 -9.09
CA ALA A 75 -11.20 -8.54 -8.82
C ALA A 75 -12.72 -8.73 -9.00
N PRO A 76 -13.17 -9.66 -9.86
CA PRO A 76 -14.60 -9.91 -10.08
C PRO A 76 -15.22 -10.46 -8.78
N LYS A 77 -16.32 -9.84 -8.34
CA LYS A 77 -17.21 -10.43 -7.33
C LYS A 77 -17.78 -11.72 -7.91
N GLN A 78 -17.19 -12.85 -7.57
CA GLN A 78 -17.71 -14.15 -7.97
C GLN A 78 -19.02 -14.38 -7.21
N ASN A 79 -20.13 -14.23 -7.93
CA ASN A 79 -21.51 -14.38 -7.46
C ASN A 79 -21.70 -15.72 -6.75
N GLN A 80 -21.94 -15.69 -5.44
CA GLN A 80 -22.72 -16.73 -4.75
C GLN A 80 -24.19 -16.36 -4.93
N ALA A 81 -24.80 -16.79 -6.02
CA ALA A 81 -26.24 -16.84 -6.13
C ALA A 81 -26.62 -17.96 -7.09
N GLN A 82 -27.51 -18.84 -6.61
CA GLN A 82 -28.35 -19.78 -7.35
C GLN A 82 -27.74 -21.16 -7.66
N ASP A 83 -27.91 -22.09 -6.72
CA ASP A 83 -28.72 -23.28 -7.00
C ASP A 83 -29.38 -23.79 -5.70
N ILE A 84 -30.54 -23.21 -5.37
CA ILE A 84 -31.53 -23.85 -4.51
C ILE A 84 -32.76 -24.16 -5.38
N ASN A 85 -32.59 -24.97 -6.43
CA ASN A 85 -33.76 -25.50 -7.11
C ASN A 85 -34.31 -26.69 -6.32
N PHE A 86 -35.35 -26.33 -5.58
CA PHE A 86 -36.27 -27.15 -4.82
C PHE A 86 -36.86 -28.26 -5.69
N THR A 87 -36.78 -29.49 -5.19
CA THR A 87 -37.49 -30.68 -5.66
C THR A 87 -39.00 -30.45 -5.73
N GLN A 88 -39.61 -30.82 -6.87
CA GLN A 88 -40.87 -31.54 -6.95
C GLN A 88 -40.83 -32.53 -8.10
#